data_AF-A0A914DCJ8-F1
#
_entry.id   AF-A0A914DCJ8-F1
#
_cell.length_a   1.000
_cell.length_b   1.000
_cell.length_c   1.000
_cell.angle_alpha   90.00
_cell.angle_beta   90.00
_cell.angle_gamma   90.00
#
_symmetry.space_group_name_H-M   'P 1'
#
loop_
_entity.id
_entity.type
_entity.pdbx_description
1 polymer ?
#
loop_
_entity_poly.entity_id
_entity_poly.type
_entity_poly.pdbx_seq_one_letter_code
_entity_poly.pdbx_strand_id
1 'polypeptide(L)'
;MSSLTFWSPEYWLPRNISWSDVPSKFNDLIYPIYFAIPILILRILYESFVGITLGTWFGMFEGPLKPQIKHHLLGGFAQYTRTKKILETFYRFSSYSFLFAYGCWVLHDKPWLYDVKQCWISYPNHTVDNSIW
;
A
#
# COMPACT_ATOMS: atom_id res chain seq x y z
N MET A 1 -26.30 25.69 0.47
CA MET A 1 -26.17 24.54 1.39
C MET A 1 -25.02 24.86 2.34
N SER A 2 -25.30 25.10 3.62
CA SER A 2 -24.28 25.51 4.61
C SER A 2 -23.39 24.31 4.98
N SER A 3 -22.13 24.54 5.36
CA SER A 3 -21.17 23.48 5.72
C SER A 3 -21.72 22.49 6.78
N LEU A 4 -22.57 22.97 7.68
CA LEU A 4 -23.24 22.15 8.71
C LEU A 4 -24.22 21.11 8.14
N THR A 5 -24.81 21.36 6.97
CA THR A 5 -25.71 20.39 6.32
C THR A 5 -24.98 19.27 5.59
N PHE A 6 -23.74 19.50 5.15
CA PHE A 6 -22.92 18.48 4.48
C PHE A 6 -22.39 17.43 5.48
N TRP A 7 -22.03 17.86 6.69
CA TRP A 7 -21.44 17.00 7.72
C TRP A 7 -22.47 16.35 8.67
N SER A 8 -23.75 16.30 8.30
CA SER A 8 -24.74 15.67 9.18
C SER A 8 -24.51 14.15 9.28
N PRO A 9 -24.62 13.55 10.49
CA PRO A 9 -24.42 12.11 10.70
C PRO A 9 -25.26 11.22 9.78
N GLU A 10 -26.46 11.66 9.42
CA GLU A 10 -27.42 10.88 8.64
C GLU A 10 -26.94 10.49 7.23
N TYR A 11 -26.05 11.28 6.62
CA TYR A 11 -25.50 11.00 5.29
C TYR A 11 -24.26 10.10 5.31
N TRP A 12 -23.49 10.11 6.40
CA TRP A 12 -22.17 9.48 6.48
C TRP A 12 -22.11 8.27 7.40
N LEU A 13 -22.92 8.26 8.46
CA LEU A 13 -22.90 7.27 9.52
C LEU A 13 -24.11 6.33 9.45
N PRO A 14 -24.01 5.13 10.04
CA PRO A 14 -25.14 4.24 10.23
C PRO A 14 -26.24 4.88 11.07
N ARG A 15 -27.46 4.37 10.93
CA ARG A 15 -28.60 4.79 11.78
C ARG A 15 -28.23 4.66 13.26
N ASN A 16 -28.59 5.69 14.03
CA ASN A 16 -28.39 5.77 15.48
C ASN A 16 -26.92 5.90 15.94
N ILE A 17 -26.01 6.39 15.09
CA ILE A 17 -24.61 6.69 15.47
C ILE A 17 -24.31 8.18 15.22
N SER A 18 -23.70 8.84 16.21
CA SER A 18 -23.23 10.22 16.13
C SER A 18 -21.72 10.29 15.96
N TRP A 19 -21.19 11.44 15.50
CA TRP A 19 -19.76 11.70 15.43
C TRP A 19 -19.05 11.59 16.80
N SER A 20 -19.78 11.82 17.90
CA SER A 20 -19.28 11.65 19.27
C SER A 20 -18.91 10.21 19.61
N ASP A 21 -19.55 9.24 18.94
CA ASP A 21 -19.40 7.81 19.22
C ASP A 21 -18.23 7.20 18.43
N VAL A 22 -17.65 7.95 17.48
CA VAL A 22 -16.52 7.52 16.66
C VAL A 22 -15.21 7.82 17.39
N PRO A 23 -14.41 6.80 17.74
CA PRO A 23 -13.15 7.01 18.43
C PRO A 23 -12.18 7.76 17.51
N SER A 24 -11.78 8.98 17.88
CA SER A 24 -10.76 9.77 17.18
C SER A 24 -9.51 9.87 18.04
N LYS A 25 -8.49 9.07 17.73
CA LYS A 25 -7.19 9.11 18.43
C LYS A 25 -6.14 9.73 17.52
N PHE A 26 -5.58 10.86 17.93
CA PHE A 26 -4.52 11.53 17.15
C PHE A 26 -3.28 10.66 16.96
N ASN A 27 -3.02 9.71 17.85
CA ASN A 27 -1.93 8.74 17.72
C ASN A 27 -2.05 7.88 16.46
N ASP A 28 -3.25 7.68 15.91
CA ASP A 28 -3.45 6.86 14.72
C ASP A 28 -2.81 7.52 13.47
N LEU A 29 -2.58 8.84 13.51
CA LEU A 29 -1.90 9.58 12.45
C LEU A 29 -0.39 9.27 12.38
N ILE A 30 0.21 8.65 13.39
CA ILE A 30 1.63 8.32 13.42
C ILE A 30 1.93 7.03 12.62
N TYR A 31 0.98 6.09 12.56
CA TYR A 31 1.17 4.81 11.87
C TYR A 31 1.57 4.96 10.39
N PRO A 32 0.94 5.83 9.57
CA PRO A 32 1.36 6.03 8.18
C PRO A 32 2.84 6.43 8.05
N ILE A 33 3.34 7.28 8.94
CA ILE A 33 4.75 7.71 8.93
C ILE A 33 5.65 6.52 9.31
N TYR A 34 5.27 5.77 10.34
CA TYR A 34 5.99 4.57 10.79
C TYR A 34 6.12 3.52 9.68
N PHE A 35 5.07 3.30 8.88
CA PHE A 35 5.10 2.36 7.77
C PHE A 35 5.75 2.93 6.49
N ALA A 36 5.61 4.24 6.23
CA ALA A 36 6.13 4.86 5.02
C ALA A 36 7.66 4.77 4.91
N ILE A 37 8.38 5.02 6.01
CA ILE A 37 9.86 5.02 5.99
C ILE A 37 10.43 3.63 5.62
N PRO A 38 10.03 2.51 6.28
CA PRO A 38 10.44 1.18 5.87
C PRO A 38 10.04 0.84 4.43
N ILE A 39 8.82 1.18 3.99
CA ILE A 39 8.36 0.90 2.62
C ILE A 39 9.22 1.65 1.59
N LEU A 40 9.60 2.89 1.86
CA LEU A 40 10.48 3.68 0.98
C LEU A 40 11.90 3.10 0.95
N ILE A 41 12.45 2.68 2.09
CA ILE A 41 13.75 2.00 2.13
C ILE A 41 13.68 0.70 1.32
N LEU A 42 12.68 -0.13 1.55
CA LEU A 42 12.47 -1.38 0.80
C LEU A 42 12.35 -1.12 -0.70
N ARG A 43 11.64 -0.07 -1.11
CA ARG A 43 11.57 0.35 -2.51
C ARG A 43 12.95 0.69 -3.07
N ILE A 44 13.72 1.52 -2.39
CA ILE A 44 15.06 1.92 -2.84
C ILE A 44 15.97 0.69 -2.95
N LEU A 45 15.91 -0.23 -1.97
CA LEU A 45 16.68 -1.48 -2.00
C LEU A 45 16.23 -2.38 -3.15
N TYR A 46 14.92 -2.53 -3.39
CA TYR A 46 14.38 -3.34 -4.48
C TYR A 46 14.80 -2.80 -5.84
N GLU A 47 14.61 -1.51 -6.09
CA GLU A 47 15.02 -0.87 -7.35
C GLU A 47 16.54 -1.03 -7.56
N SER A 48 17.33 -0.88 -6.48
CA SER A 48 18.80 -0.99 -6.53
C SER A 48 19.29 -2.43 -6.76
N PHE A 49 18.78 -3.42 -6.02
CA PHE A 49 19.33 -4.78 -6.06
C PHE A 49 18.63 -5.70 -7.05
N VAL A 50 17.31 -5.57 -7.20
CA VAL A 50 16.53 -6.43 -8.11
C VAL A 50 16.35 -5.74 -9.44
N GLY A 51 15.91 -4.47 -9.42
CA GLY A 51 15.62 -3.70 -10.62
C GLY A 51 16.84 -3.48 -11.51
N ILE A 52 17.93 -2.93 -10.96
CA ILE A 52 19.17 -2.69 -11.74
C ILE A 52 19.76 -4.02 -12.22
N THR A 53 19.86 -5.03 -11.35
CA THR A 53 20.43 -6.34 -11.73
C THR A 53 19.67 -6.99 -12.87
N LEU A 54 18.33 -7.03 -12.81
CA LEU A 54 17.51 -7.57 -13.89
C LEU A 54 17.60 -6.69 -15.14
N GLY A 55 17.62 -5.37 -15.00
CA GLY A 55 17.77 -4.48 -16.15
C GLY A 55 19.11 -4.64 -16.86
N THR A 56 20.21 -4.86 -16.14
CA THR A 56 21.51 -5.23 -16.74
C THR A 56 21.44 -6.60 -17.41
N TRP A 57 20.75 -7.57 -16.81
CA TRP A 57 20.56 -8.89 -17.41
C TRP A 57 19.75 -8.84 -18.73
N PHE A 58 18.76 -7.95 -18.81
CA PHE A 58 18.01 -7.65 -20.04
C PHE A 58 18.74 -6.69 -21.00
N GLY A 59 19.97 -6.26 -20.70
CA GLY A 59 20.75 -5.36 -21.56
C GLY A 59 20.26 -3.91 -21.58
N MET A 60 19.45 -3.50 -20.62
CA MET A 60 18.89 -2.14 -20.51
C MET A 60 19.89 -1.13 -19.96
N PHE A 61 20.85 -1.60 -19.16
CA PHE A 61 21.89 -0.78 -18.54
C PHE A 61 23.26 -1.32 -18.92
N GLU A 62 24.08 -0.49 -19.54
CA GLU A 62 25.44 -0.84 -19.94
C GLU A 62 26.44 -0.52 -18.83
N GLY A 63 27.41 -1.42 -18.62
CA GLY A 63 28.53 -1.22 -17.68
C GLY A 63 28.46 -2.05 -16.39
N PRO A 64 29.43 -1.84 -15.48
CA PRO A 64 29.55 -2.63 -14.26
C PRO A 64 28.40 -2.36 -13.27
N LEU A 65 27.90 -3.43 -12.62
CA LEU A 65 26.74 -3.38 -11.73
C LEU A 65 26.97 -2.53 -10.46
N LYS A 66 28.15 -2.67 -9.83
CA LYS A 66 28.43 -2.06 -8.51
C LYS A 66 28.35 -0.51 -8.52
N PRO A 67 28.94 0.20 -9.51
CA PRO A 67 28.81 1.65 -9.58
C PRO A 67 27.36 2.13 -9.80
N GLN A 68 26.56 1.40 -10.59
CA GLN A 68 25.16 1.76 -10.84
C GLN A 68 24.31 1.65 -9.57
N ILE A 69 24.49 0.56 -8.80
CA ILE A 69 23.82 0.38 -7.51
C ILE A 69 24.23 1.47 -6.53
N LYS A 70 25.54 1.77 -6.41
CA LYS A 70 26.03 2.83 -5.53
C LYS A 70 25.45 4.19 -5.91
N HIS A 71 25.46 4.54 -7.20
CA HIS A 71 24.90 5.79 -7.68
C HIS A 71 23.39 5.90 -7.39
N HIS A 72 22.65 4.81 -7.56
CA HIS A 72 21.23 4.78 -7.26
C HIS A 72 20.95 4.97 -5.76
N LEU A 73 21.70 4.28 -4.89
CA LEU A 73 21.59 4.42 -3.43
C LEU A 73 22.00 5.81 -2.93
N LEU A 74 22.98 6.45 -3.56
CA LEU A 74 23.51 7.76 -3.17
C LEU A 74 22.71 8.96 -3.74
N GLY A 75 21.51 8.73 -4.29
CA GLY A 75 20.63 9.82 -4.74
C GLY A 75 20.11 9.67 -6.17
N GLY A 76 20.61 8.68 -6.93
CA GLY A 76 20.08 8.36 -8.26
C GLY A 76 18.60 7.95 -8.25
N PHE A 77 18.07 7.49 -7.11
CA PHE A 77 16.65 7.16 -6.94
C PHE A 77 15.70 8.36 -7.12
N ALA A 78 16.17 9.59 -6.93
CA ALA A 78 15.36 10.81 -7.07
C ALA A 78 15.43 11.44 -8.48
N GLN A 79 16.29 10.91 -9.36
CA GLN A 79 16.49 11.49 -10.69
C GLN A 79 15.36 11.14 -11.66
N TYR A 80 15.04 12.06 -12.56
CA TYR A 80 14.08 11.84 -13.64
C TYR A 80 14.78 11.33 -14.90
N THR A 81 14.92 10.01 -15.02
CA THR A 81 15.55 9.36 -16.19
C THR A 81 14.64 8.29 -16.79
N ARG A 82 14.89 7.89 -18.05
CA ARG A 82 14.17 6.77 -18.69
C ARG A 82 14.34 5.48 -17.90
N THR A 83 15.57 5.20 -17.47
CA THR A 83 15.92 4.09 -16.57
C THR A 83 15.09 4.10 -15.29
N LYS A 84 14.99 5.26 -14.61
CA LYS A 84 14.21 5.36 -13.38
C LYS A 84 12.72 5.07 -13.59
N LYS A 85 12.13 5.56 -14.69
CA LYS A 85 10.72 5.29 -15.03
C LYS A 85 10.48 3.79 -15.24
N ILE A 86 11.40 3.11 -15.92
CA ILE A 86 11.33 1.66 -16.13
C ILE A 86 11.41 0.93 -14.80
N LEU A 87 12.37 1.30 -13.94
CA LEU A 87 12.50 0.73 -12.60
C LEU A 87 11.25 0.98 -11.74
N GLU A 88 10.63 2.16 -11.86
CA GLU A 88 9.38 2.49 -11.19
C GLU A 88 8.21 1.64 -11.69
N THR A 89 8.05 1.49 -13.00
CA THR A 89 7.03 0.62 -13.58
C THR A 89 7.25 -0.82 -13.15
N PHE A 90 8.49 -1.29 -13.15
CA PHE A 90 8.83 -2.64 -12.70
C PHE A 90 8.50 -2.88 -11.22
N TYR A 91 8.83 -1.94 -10.34
CA TYR A 91 8.47 -1.99 -8.91
C TYR A 91 6.95 -1.99 -8.72
N ARG A 92 6.20 -1.15 -9.45
CA ARG A 92 4.73 -1.13 -9.38
C ARG A 92 4.14 -2.46 -9.83
N PHE A 93 4.62 -3.00 -10.94
CA PHE A 93 4.17 -4.29 -11.45
C PHE A 93 4.41 -5.43 -10.44
N SER A 94 5.63 -5.52 -9.89
CA SER A 94 5.97 -6.59 -8.95
C SER A 94 5.22 -6.46 -7.62
N SER A 95 5.15 -5.25 -7.06
CA SER A 95 4.44 -4.98 -5.80
C SER A 95 2.95 -5.29 -5.91
N TYR A 96 2.28 -4.86 -6.99
CA TYR A 96 0.86 -5.14 -7.19
C TYR A 96 0.59 -6.63 -7.44
N SER A 97 1.46 -7.30 -8.21
CA SER A 97 1.33 -8.74 -8.43
C SER A 97 1.49 -9.53 -7.13
N PHE A 98 2.46 -9.14 -6.29
CA PHE A 98 2.66 -9.72 -4.98
C PHE A 98 1.47 -9.49 -4.05
N LEU A 99 0.98 -8.25 -3.93
CA LEU A 99 -0.19 -7.93 -3.11
C LEU A 99 -1.45 -8.64 -3.59
N PHE A 100 -1.62 -8.81 -4.90
CA PHE A 100 -2.74 -9.55 -5.46
C PHE A 100 -2.65 -11.04 -5.09
N ALA A 101 -1.51 -11.69 -5.32
CA ALA A 101 -1.32 -13.09 -4.96
C ALA A 101 -1.48 -13.34 -3.45
N TYR A 102 -0.91 -12.45 -2.63
CA TYR A 102 -1.07 -12.48 -1.17
C TYR A 102 -2.54 -12.27 -0.76
N GLY A 103 -3.25 -11.33 -1.40
CA GLY A 103 -4.67 -11.09 -1.16
C GLY A 103 -5.53 -12.31 -1.51
N CYS A 104 -5.28 -12.96 -2.65
CA CYS A 104 -5.94 -14.21 -3.02
C CYS A 104 -5.66 -15.31 -1.98
N TRP A 105 -4.42 -15.41 -1.49
CA TRP A 105 -4.04 -16.40 -0.49
C TRP A 105 -4.72 -16.16 0.87
N VAL A 106 -4.66 -14.94 1.42
CA VAL A 106 -5.27 -14.59 2.72
C VAL A 106 -6.79 -14.67 2.70
N LEU A 107 -7.41 -14.23 1.60
CA LEU A 107 -8.87 -14.17 1.51
C LEU A 107 -9.50 -15.51 1.14
N HIS A 108 -8.72 -16.49 0.66
CA HIS A 108 -9.23 -17.78 0.20
C HIS A 108 -10.12 -18.47 1.24
N ASP A 109 -9.72 -18.43 2.51
CA ASP A 109 -10.43 -19.15 3.57
C ASP A 109 -11.59 -18.35 4.16
N LYS A 110 -11.87 -17.15 3.63
CA LYS A 110 -12.83 -16.23 4.20
C LYS A 110 -14.21 -16.39 3.55
N PRO A 111 -15.28 -16.60 4.33
CA PRO A 111 -16.62 -16.85 3.77
C PRO A 111 -17.18 -15.64 3.00
N TRP A 112 -16.79 -14.43 3.40
CA TRP A 112 -17.20 -13.20 2.72
C TRP A 112 -16.56 -13.00 1.34
N LEU A 113 -15.51 -13.76 1.00
CA LEU A 113 -14.97 -13.77 -0.36
C LEU A 113 -15.98 -14.37 -1.35
N TYR A 114 -16.76 -15.36 -0.90
CA TYR A 114 -17.73 -16.07 -1.73
C TYR A 114 -19.16 -15.57 -1.56
N ASP A 115 -19.53 -15.09 -0.37
CA ASP A 115 -20.84 -14.50 -0.09
C ASP A 115 -20.72 -13.09 0.50
N VAL A 116 -21.01 -12.08 -0.33
CA VAL A 116 -20.97 -10.66 0.04
C VAL A 116 -21.94 -10.32 1.17
N LYS A 117 -22.99 -11.11 1.42
CA LYS A 117 -23.95 -10.86 2.51
C LYS A 117 -23.29 -10.96 3.89
N GLN A 118 -22.25 -11.78 4.03
CA GLN A 118 -21.51 -11.95 5.28
C GLN A 118 -20.88 -10.63 5.77
N CYS A 119 -20.51 -9.72 4.86
CA CYS A 119 -19.97 -8.40 5.22
C CYS A 119 -20.96 -7.51 5.98
N TRP A 120 -22.27 -7.77 5.82
CA TRP A 120 -23.33 -6.95 6.40
C TRP A 120 -23.93 -7.55 7.67
N ILE A 121 -23.52 -8.76 8.05
CA ILE A 121 -23.98 -9.39 9.28
C ILE A 121 -23.42 -8.60 10.47
N SER A 122 -24.32 -8.19 11.37
CA SER A 122 -23.99 -7.40 12.55
C SER A 122 -23.43 -5.99 12.28
N TYR A 123 -23.54 -5.48 11.04
CA TYR A 123 -23.19 -4.08 10.76
C TYR A 123 -24.05 -3.15 11.65
N PRO A 124 -23.46 -2.15 12.33
CA PRO A 124 -22.08 -1.66 12.20
C PRO A 124 -21.02 -2.32 13.11
N ASN A 125 -21.43 -3.16 14.07
CA ASN A 125 -20.54 -3.79 15.05
C ASN A 125 -20.12 -5.20 14.60
N HIS A 126 -19.31 -5.30 13.55
CA HIS A 126 -18.75 -6.59 13.13
C HIS A 126 -17.66 -7.06 14.11
N THR A 127 -17.55 -8.38 14.30
CA THR A 127 -16.40 -8.97 14.99
C THR A 127 -15.29 -9.18 13.97
N VAL A 128 -14.15 -8.49 14.14
CA VAL A 128 -12.97 -8.68 13.30
C VAL A 128 -12.28 -9.97 13.73
N ASP A 129 -12.02 -10.85 12.77
CA ASP A 129 -11.31 -12.11 13.01
C ASP A 129 -9.82 -11.84 13.25
N ASN A 130 -9.26 -12.39 14.34
CA ASN A 130 -7.86 -12.19 14.75
C ASN A 130 -6.86 -12.95 13.87
N SER A 131 -7.31 -13.79 12.94
CA SER A 131 -6.41 -14.60 12.10
C SER A 131 -5.71 -13.82 10.99
N ILE A 132 -6.05 -12.53 10.79
CA ILE A 132 -5.56 -11.69 9.69
C ILE A 132 -4.57 -10.61 10.18
N TRP A 133 -4.41 -10.44 11.50
CA TRP A 133 -3.61 -9.37 12.11
C TRP A 133 -2.71 -9.88 13.24
#